data_AF-A0A962TAZ0-F1
#
_entry.id   AF-A0A962TAZ0-F1
#
_cell.length_a   1.000
_cell.length_b   1.000
_cell.length_c   1.000
_cell.angle_alpha   90.00
_cell.angle_beta   90.00
_cell.angle_gamma   90.00
#
_symmetry.space_group_name_H-M   'P 1'
#
loop_
_entity.id
_entity.type
_entity.pdbx_description
1 polymer ?
#
loop_
_entity_poly.entity_id
_entity_poly.type
_entity_poly.pdbx_seq_one_letter_code
_entity_poly.pdbx_strand_id
1 'polypeptide(L)'
;LVEFAWRERGLIVAPGQGDSMTGVESLRGLRVVPRQASAGTQVLLQCLLAEAGVADTEIDWTGVAHTESDAAMSVLEGQADATLGLRAMADRLRLDFVPLLRERFDLLVDRAAWFEPPLQRLLNFCRSPAFAARAAGFAGYDVSGLGKVHYNTR
;
A
#
# COMPACT_ATOMS: atom_id res chain seq x y z
N LEU A 1 -8.74 2.19 -18.10
CA LEU A 1 -7.81 2.34 -16.97
C LEU A 1 -6.70 3.30 -17.35
N VAL A 2 -6.50 4.32 -16.54
CA VAL A 2 -5.49 5.38 -16.75
C VAL A 2 -4.60 5.45 -15.52
N GLU A 3 -3.29 5.36 -15.72
CA GLU A 3 -2.32 5.36 -14.62
C GLU A 3 -2.45 6.63 -13.79
N PHE A 4 -2.56 6.45 -12.49
CA PHE A 4 -2.49 7.53 -11.53
C PHE A 4 -1.14 7.56 -10.84
N ALA A 5 -0.74 6.43 -10.26
CA ALA A 5 0.54 6.28 -9.58
C ALA A 5 0.92 4.80 -9.45
N TRP A 6 2.21 4.54 -9.35
CA TRP A 6 2.71 3.33 -8.70
C TRP A 6 2.89 3.59 -7.22
N ARG A 7 2.64 2.58 -6.40
CA ARG A 7 2.89 2.65 -4.95
C ARG A 7 3.56 1.38 -4.43
N GLU A 8 4.43 1.53 -3.45
CA GLU A 8 5.07 0.43 -2.73
C GLU A 8 4.20 -0.08 -1.58
N ARG A 9 4.10 -1.40 -1.52
CA ARG A 9 3.39 -2.13 -0.47
C ARG A 9 4.34 -3.15 0.16
N GLY A 10 4.26 -3.27 1.47
CA GLY A 10 5.22 -4.01 2.26
C GLY A 10 4.83 -4.09 3.72
N LEU A 11 5.71 -4.68 4.52
CA LEU A 11 5.49 -4.80 5.96
C LEU A 11 5.85 -3.47 6.62
N ILE A 12 4.92 -2.93 7.38
CA ILE A 12 5.17 -1.84 8.33
C ILE A 12 5.49 -2.52 9.66
N VAL A 13 6.67 -2.24 10.21
CA VAL A 13 7.18 -2.91 11.41
C VAL A 13 7.72 -1.91 12.42
N ALA A 14 7.87 -2.36 13.67
CA ALA A 14 8.37 -1.49 14.72
C ALA A 14 9.78 -0.94 14.40
N PRO A 15 10.13 0.27 14.86
CA PRO A 15 11.42 0.88 14.57
C PRO A 15 12.60 -0.01 15.04
N GLY A 16 13.61 -0.16 14.20
CA GLY A 16 14.79 -0.98 14.44
C GLY A 16 14.64 -2.46 14.05
N GLN A 17 13.48 -2.91 13.57
CA GLN A 17 13.25 -4.29 13.15
C GLN A 17 13.40 -4.50 11.64
N GLY A 18 13.42 -3.44 10.83
CA GLY A 18 13.39 -3.52 9.37
C GLY A 18 14.55 -4.34 8.78
N ASP A 19 15.77 -4.17 9.30
CA ASP A 19 16.97 -4.86 8.78
C ASP A 19 16.99 -6.36 9.06
N SER A 20 16.18 -6.83 10.02
CA SER A 20 16.09 -8.24 10.40
C SER A 20 15.08 -9.04 9.57
N MET A 21 14.30 -8.36 8.74
CA MET A 21 13.18 -8.94 8.01
C MET A 21 13.44 -8.91 6.51
N THR A 22 13.25 -10.06 5.86
CA THR A 22 13.52 -10.23 4.43
C THR A 22 12.27 -10.42 3.59
N GLY A 23 11.12 -10.60 4.23
CA GLY A 23 9.87 -10.92 3.55
C GLY A 23 8.77 -11.33 4.52
N VAL A 24 7.70 -11.90 3.97
CA VAL A 24 6.56 -12.41 4.76
C VAL A 24 6.92 -13.65 5.59
N GLU A 25 8.00 -14.34 5.24
CA GLU A 25 8.57 -15.46 5.98
C GLU A 25 8.99 -15.07 7.40
N SER A 26 9.43 -13.82 7.56
CA SER A 26 9.86 -13.24 8.84
C SER A 26 8.69 -12.99 9.80
N LEU A 27 7.43 -13.16 9.35
CA LEU A 27 6.24 -13.02 10.21
C LEU A 27 5.99 -14.22 11.12
N ARG A 28 6.71 -15.33 10.93
CA ARG A 28 6.59 -16.53 11.79
C ARG A 28 6.87 -16.18 13.24
N GLY A 29 5.90 -16.45 14.11
CA GLY A 29 5.98 -16.19 15.55
C GLY A 29 5.87 -14.72 15.94
N LEU A 30 5.57 -13.81 15.00
CA LEU A 30 5.34 -12.40 15.28
C LEU A 30 3.86 -12.08 15.44
N ARG A 31 3.57 -11.03 16.21
CA ARG A 31 2.22 -10.47 16.33
C ARG A 31 1.91 -9.63 15.11
N VAL A 32 0.93 -10.03 14.33
CA VAL A 32 0.56 -9.35 13.08
C VAL A 32 -0.86 -8.82 13.18
N VAL A 33 -1.05 -7.54 12.82
CA VAL A 33 -2.39 -6.95 12.74
C VAL A 33 -3.02 -7.28 11.40
N PRO A 34 -4.10 -8.09 11.36
CA PRO A 34 -4.82 -8.34 10.13
C PRO A 34 -5.72 -7.15 9.77
N ARG A 35 -5.98 -6.99 8.47
CA ARG A 35 -7.07 -6.14 7.96
C ARG A 35 -8.33 -7.00 7.86
N GLN A 36 -9.49 -6.36 7.73
CA GLN A 36 -10.74 -7.06 7.39
C GLN A 36 -10.54 -8.02 6.20
N ALA A 37 -11.14 -9.22 6.25
CA ALA A 37 -10.91 -10.27 5.26
C ALA A 37 -11.23 -9.85 3.80
N SER A 38 -12.18 -8.92 3.62
CA SER A 38 -12.56 -8.36 2.32
C SER A 38 -11.60 -7.29 1.80
N ALA A 39 -10.66 -6.81 2.62
CA ALA A 39 -9.68 -5.83 2.16
C ALA A 39 -8.70 -6.49 1.21
N GLY A 40 -8.48 -5.88 0.04
CA GLY A 40 -7.49 -6.34 -0.93
C GLY A 40 -6.10 -6.53 -0.32
N THR A 41 -5.74 -5.71 0.68
CA THR A 41 -4.49 -5.86 1.45
C THR A 41 -4.45 -7.18 2.24
N GLN A 42 -5.54 -7.62 2.88
CA GLN A 42 -5.55 -8.89 3.60
C GLN A 42 -5.44 -10.07 2.64
N VAL A 43 -6.18 -10.02 1.53
CA VAL A 43 -6.11 -11.05 0.49
C VAL A 43 -4.69 -11.15 -0.07
N LEU A 44 -4.06 -10.00 -0.35
CA LEU A 44 -2.68 -9.94 -0.81
C LEU A 44 -1.71 -10.56 0.20
N LEU A 45 -1.84 -10.24 1.49
CA LEU A 45 -1.01 -10.83 2.54
C LEU A 45 -1.13 -12.36 2.54
N GLN A 46 -2.36 -12.87 2.49
CA GLN A 46 -2.62 -14.31 2.46
C GLN A 46 -2.04 -14.99 1.21
N CYS A 47 -2.11 -14.34 0.04
CA CYS A 47 -1.42 -14.84 -1.17
C CYS A 47 0.09 -14.91 -0.98
N LEU A 48 0.72 -13.86 -0.46
CA LEU A 48 2.16 -13.82 -0.23
C LEU A 48 2.60 -14.88 0.79
N LEU A 49 1.83 -15.05 1.87
CA LEU A 49 2.08 -16.09 2.88
C LEU A 49 2.00 -17.49 2.27
N ALA A 50 0.98 -17.76 1.45
CA ALA A 50 0.82 -19.03 0.76
C ALA A 50 1.97 -19.30 -0.21
N GLU A 51 2.40 -18.31 -0.99
CA GLU A 51 3.56 -18.41 -1.89
C GLU A 51 4.86 -18.71 -1.13
N ALA A 52 5.01 -18.13 0.07
CA ALA A 52 6.16 -18.33 0.95
C ALA A 52 6.07 -19.59 1.84
N GLY A 53 5.01 -20.39 1.72
CA GLY A 53 4.77 -21.57 2.54
C GLY A 53 4.68 -21.26 4.05
N VAL A 54 4.16 -20.08 4.40
CA VAL A 54 3.87 -19.70 5.78
C VAL A 54 2.42 -20.05 6.08
N ALA A 55 2.19 -20.98 7.01
CA ALA A 55 0.84 -21.32 7.45
C ALA A 55 0.28 -20.22 8.35
N ASP A 56 -1.04 -20.01 8.27
CA ASP A 56 -1.75 -19.02 9.10
C ASP A 56 -1.56 -19.27 10.62
N THR A 57 -1.35 -20.53 11.01
CA THR A 57 -1.08 -20.95 12.39
C THR A 57 0.33 -20.62 12.88
N GLU A 58 1.24 -20.24 11.99
CA GLU A 58 2.59 -19.81 12.34
C GLU A 58 2.66 -18.32 12.70
N ILE A 59 1.54 -17.59 12.59
CA ILE A 59 1.44 -16.15 12.86
C ILE A 59 0.56 -15.92 14.07
N ASP A 60 0.97 -15.02 14.97
CA ASP A 60 0.14 -14.58 16.10
C ASP A 60 -0.76 -13.42 15.66
N TRP A 61 -1.97 -13.71 15.19
CA TRP A 61 -2.89 -12.69 14.70
C TRP A 61 -3.53 -11.90 15.85
N THR A 62 -3.37 -10.58 15.82
CA THR A 62 -4.03 -9.69 16.79
C THR A 62 -5.47 -9.36 16.39
N GLY A 63 -6.09 -8.40 17.08
CA GLY A 63 -7.39 -7.86 16.68
C GLY A 63 -7.38 -7.25 15.29
N VAL A 64 -8.52 -7.37 14.59
CA VAL A 64 -8.69 -6.88 13.21
C VAL A 64 -8.74 -5.35 13.18
N ALA A 65 -7.91 -4.75 12.33
CA ALA A 65 -7.96 -3.33 12.04
C ALA A 65 -8.96 -3.00 10.91
N HIS A 66 -9.73 -1.92 11.08
CA HIS A 66 -10.73 -1.48 10.09
C HIS A 66 -10.19 -0.48 9.08
N THR A 67 -9.20 0.33 9.44
CA THR A 67 -8.44 1.18 8.49
C THR A 67 -6.94 0.83 8.42
N GLU A 68 -6.27 1.26 7.33
CA GLU A 68 -4.80 1.11 7.20
C GLU A 68 -4.07 1.90 8.30
N SER A 69 -4.61 3.06 8.68
CA SER A 69 -4.10 3.86 9.79
C SER A 69 -4.19 3.12 11.12
N ASP A 70 -5.32 2.46 11.42
CA ASP A 70 -5.50 1.72 12.68
C ASP A 70 -4.47 0.59 12.78
N ALA A 71 -4.25 -0.14 11.67
CA ALA A 71 -3.29 -1.23 11.63
C ALA A 71 -1.86 -0.73 11.91
N ALA A 72 -1.47 0.39 11.30
CA ALA A 72 -0.17 0.98 11.53
C ALA A 72 -0.05 1.60 12.94
N MET A 73 -1.14 2.06 13.56
CA MET A 73 -1.16 2.48 14.96
C MET A 73 -0.95 1.36 15.94
N SER A 74 -1.56 0.20 15.72
CA SER A 74 -1.30 -0.95 16.58
C SER A 74 0.19 -1.37 16.57
N VAL A 75 0.89 -1.20 15.43
CA VAL A 75 2.35 -1.40 15.36
C VAL A 75 3.09 -0.29 16.11
N LEU A 76 2.74 0.98 15.90
CA LEU A 76 3.37 2.11 16.59
C LEU A 76 3.22 2.04 18.12
N GLU A 77 2.06 1.59 18.59
CA GLU A 77 1.73 1.44 20.02
C GLU A 77 2.34 0.17 20.64
N GLY A 78 3.02 -0.67 19.86
CA GLY A 78 3.62 -1.93 20.32
C GLY A 78 2.61 -3.05 20.62
N GLN A 79 1.36 -2.88 20.20
CA GLN A 79 0.32 -3.92 20.31
C GLN A 79 0.58 -5.07 19.34
N ALA A 80 1.30 -4.80 18.25
CA ALA A 80 1.74 -5.78 17.27
C ALA A 80 3.14 -5.44 16.76
N ASP A 81 3.77 -6.42 16.12
CA ASP A 81 5.13 -6.30 15.59
C ASP A 81 5.11 -5.90 14.10
N ALA A 82 4.08 -6.32 13.35
CA ALA A 82 3.96 -6.01 11.93
C ALA A 82 2.51 -5.86 11.42
N THR A 83 2.36 -5.18 10.29
CA THR A 83 1.15 -5.23 9.45
C THR A 83 1.51 -4.99 7.98
N LEU A 84 0.66 -5.42 7.05
CA LEU A 84 0.83 -5.10 5.63
C LEU A 84 0.23 -3.72 5.32
N GLY A 85 1.03 -2.83 4.73
CA GLY A 85 0.61 -1.46 4.43
C GLY A 85 1.44 -0.76 3.37
N LEU A 86 1.18 0.53 3.16
CA LEU A 86 1.91 1.36 2.20
C LEU A 86 3.17 1.98 2.82
N ARG A 87 4.22 2.12 2.00
CA ARG A 87 5.46 2.83 2.38
C ARG A 87 5.17 4.23 2.94
N ALA A 88 4.26 4.96 2.30
CA ALA A 88 3.89 6.30 2.73
C ALA A 88 3.30 6.35 4.16
N MET A 89 2.63 5.28 4.61
CA MET A 89 2.10 5.21 5.98
C MET A 89 3.23 4.95 6.98
N ALA A 90 4.14 4.00 6.69
CA ALA A 90 5.30 3.75 7.52
C ALA A 90 6.15 5.02 7.71
N ASP A 91 6.47 5.72 6.62
CA ASP A 91 7.27 6.95 6.65
C ASP A 91 6.58 8.07 7.45
N ARG A 92 5.25 8.24 7.27
CA ARG A 92 4.48 9.23 8.03
C ARG A 92 4.55 9.00 9.53
N LEU A 93 4.62 7.74 9.95
CA LEU A 93 4.63 7.30 11.34
C LEU A 93 6.03 7.04 11.87
N ARG A 94 7.07 7.21 11.03
CA ARG A 94 8.47 6.90 11.35
C ARG A 94 8.66 5.45 11.82
N LEU A 95 7.92 4.55 11.21
CA LEU A 95 8.05 3.10 11.36
C LEU A 95 9.00 2.55 10.31
N ASP A 96 9.59 1.41 10.59
CA ASP A 96 10.40 0.70 9.62
C ASP A 96 9.51 0.06 8.55
N PHE A 97 10.08 -0.16 7.37
CA PHE A 97 9.34 -0.70 6.24
C PHE A 97 10.16 -1.71 5.43
N VAL A 98 9.58 -2.89 5.22
CA VAL A 98 10.14 -3.96 4.40
C VAL A 98 9.36 -4.02 3.09
N PRO A 99 9.93 -3.58 1.95
CA PRO A 99 9.22 -3.58 0.67
C PRO A 99 8.98 -5.01 0.18
N LEU A 100 7.76 -5.31 -0.26
CA LEU A 100 7.41 -6.61 -0.82
C LEU A 100 7.08 -6.52 -2.31
N LEU A 101 6.35 -5.48 -2.72
CA LEU A 101 5.95 -5.29 -4.10
C LEU A 101 5.61 -3.85 -4.44
N ARG A 102 5.49 -3.60 -5.74
CA ARG A 102 4.92 -2.37 -6.30
C ARG A 102 3.61 -2.70 -7.00
N GLU A 103 2.59 -1.90 -6.76
CA GLU A 103 1.30 -2.01 -7.43
C GLU A 103 0.96 -0.71 -8.18
N ARG A 104 0.32 -0.86 -9.34
CA ARG A 104 -0.17 0.26 -10.13
C ARG A 104 -1.60 0.60 -9.71
N PHE A 105 -1.80 1.85 -9.32
CA PHE A 105 -3.12 2.39 -9.04
C PHE A 105 -3.61 3.15 -10.28
N ASP A 106 -4.66 2.63 -10.91
CA ASP A 106 -5.27 3.19 -12.11
C ASP A 106 -6.62 3.84 -11.78
N LEU A 107 -6.93 4.96 -12.43
CA LEU A 107 -8.28 5.51 -12.48
C LEU A 107 -9.13 4.68 -13.46
N LEU A 108 -10.27 4.18 -12.98
CA LEU A 108 -11.33 3.70 -13.84
C LEU A 108 -12.14 4.91 -14.31
N VAL A 109 -12.10 5.16 -15.61
CA VAL A 109 -12.71 6.32 -16.23
C VAL A 109 -13.68 5.86 -17.30
N ASP A 110 -14.91 6.34 -17.23
CA ASP A 110 -15.89 6.18 -18.32
C ASP A 110 -15.38 6.94 -19.55
N ARG A 111 -15.41 6.28 -20.71
CA ARG A 111 -14.95 6.85 -21.97
C ARG A 111 -15.72 8.11 -22.36
N ALA A 112 -17.03 8.15 -22.11
CA ALA A 112 -17.85 9.32 -22.38
C ALA A 112 -17.41 10.52 -21.52
N ALA A 113 -16.95 10.26 -20.29
CA ALA A 113 -16.44 11.29 -19.39
C ALA A 113 -15.01 11.76 -19.74
N TRP A 114 -14.30 11.11 -20.67
CA TRP A 114 -12.88 11.38 -20.92
C TRP A 114 -12.62 12.85 -21.27
N PHE A 115 -13.45 13.43 -22.13
CA PHE A 115 -13.29 14.81 -22.60
C PHE A 115 -14.11 15.82 -21.79
N GLU A 116 -14.82 15.36 -20.76
CA GLU A 116 -15.66 16.24 -19.95
C GLU A 116 -14.79 17.23 -19.13
N PRO A 117 -15.20 18.50 -19.02
CA PRO A 117 -14.42 19.53 -18.32
C PRO A 117 -13.99 19.16 -16.89
N PRO A 118 -14.81 18.49 -16.05
CA PRO A 118 -14.39 18.06 -14.72
C PRO A 118 -13.16 17.14 -14.72
N LEU A 119 -13.13 16.13 -15.60
CA LEU A 119 -12.00 15.21 -15.67
C LEU A 119 -10.75 15.88 -16.23
N GLN A 120 -10.90 16.71 -17.28
CA GLN A 120 -9.77 17.46 -17.83
C GLN A 120 -9.16 18.41 -16.79
N ARG A 121 -9.98 19.05 -15.94
CA ARG A 121 -9.49 19.85 -14.81
C ARG A 121 -8.70 19.03 -13.80
N LEU A 122 -9.19 17.83 -13.44
CA LEU A 122 -8.45 16.92 -12.55
C LEU A 122 -7.09 16.54 -13.12
N LEU A 123 -7.05 16.09 -14.39
CA LEU A 123 -5.80 15.68 -15.05
C LEU A 123 -4.81 16.85 -15.17
N ASN A 124 -5.29 18.06 -15.47
CA ASN A 124 -4.45 19.25 -15.52
C ASN A 124 -3.90 19.63 -14.14
N PHE A 125 -4.71 19.51 -13.08
CA PHE A 125 -4.25 19.70 -11.72
C PHE A 125 -3.15 18.68 -11.35
N CYS A 126 -3.34 17.40 -11.69
CA CYS A 126 -2.36 16.35 -11.45
C CYS A 126 -1.03 16.54 -12.20
N ARG A 127 -1.03 17.30 -13.31
CA ARG A 127 0.19 17.67 -14.05
C ARG A 127 0.86 18.93 -13.53
N SER A 128 0.26 19.60 -12.54
CA SER A 128 0.81 20.85 -12.02
C SER A 128 2.08 20.61 -11.18
N PRO A 129 3.00 21.60 -11.12
CA PRO A 129 4.14 21.54 -10.22
C PRO A 129 3.73 21.40 -8.74
N ALA A 130 2.59 21.98 -8.35
CA ALA A 130 2.07 21.88 -6.99
C ALA A 130 1.69 20.43 -6.63
N PHE A 131 1.07 19.70 -7.56
CA PHE A 131 0.78 18.28 -7.37
C PHE A 131 2.07 17.46 -7.30
N ALA A 132 3.01 17.67 -8.22
CA ALA A 132 4.28 16.95 -8.23
C ALA A 132 5.07 17.16 -6.92
N ALA A 133 5.15 18.40 -6.43
CA ALA A 133 5.78 18.72 -5.15
C ALA A 133 5.09 18.04 -3.97
N ARG A 134 3.75 17.97 -3.98
CA ARG A 134 3.00 17.26 -2.94
C ARG A 134 3.22 15.75 -3.01
N ALA A 135 3.20 15.17 -4.20
CA ALA A 135 3.41 13.74 -4.44
C ALA A 135 4.81 13.29 -4.01
N ALA A 136 5.83 14.13 -4.21
CA ALA A 136 7.20 13.86 -3.77
C ALA A 136 7.34 13.67 -2.25
N GLY A 137 6.37 14.17 -1.46
CA GLY A 137 6.30 13.94 -0.01
C GLY A 137 5.71 12.59 0.41
N PHE A 138 5.24 11.77 -0.53
CA PHE A 138 4.69 10.43 -0.26
C PHE A 138 5.69 9.38 -0.72
N ALA A 139 6.50 8.87 0.20
CA ALA A 139 7.48 7.85 -0.12
C ALA A 139 6.84 6.58 -0.69
N GLY A 140 7.57 5.94 -1.60
CA GLY A 140 7.11 4.78 -2.34
C GLY A 140 6.06 5.08 -3.41
N TYR A 141 5.64 6.34 -3.61
CA TYR A 141 4.80 6.75 -4.74
C TYR A 141 5.64 7.21 -5.93
N ASP A 142 5.24 6.80 -7.12
CA ASP A 142 5.81 7.23 -8.40
C ASP A 142 4.66 7.64 -9.33
N VAL A 143 4.64 8.93 -9.68
CA VAL A 143 3.61 9.56 -10.52
C VAL A 143 4.14 9.89 -11.92
N SER A 144 5.30 9.36 -12.30
CA SER A 144 5.93 9.67 -13.59
C SER A 144 5.10 9.22 -14.80
N GLY A 145 4.30 8.17 -14.66
CA GLY A 145 3.39 7.70 -15.71
C GLY A 145 1.96 8.25 -15.63
N LEU A 146 1.69 9.25 -14.79
CA LEU A 146 0.35 9.81 -14.60
C LEU A 146 -0.30 10.21 -15.94
N GLY A 147 -1.50 9.69 -16.18
CA GLY A 147 -2.27 9.93 -17.39
C GLY A 147 -2.01 8.95 -18.54
N LYS A 148 -1.07 8.00 -18.38
CA LYS A 148 -0.85 6.93 -19.36
C LYS A 148 -2.07 6.00 -19.41
N VAL A 149 -2.62 5.80 -20.60
CA VAL A 149 -3.74 4.88 -20.81
C VAL A 149 -3.19 3.46 -20.97
N HIS A 150 -3.51 2.56 -20.02
CA HIS A 150 -3.10 1.15 -20.08
C HIS A 150 -4.19 0.24 -20.63
N TYR A 151 -5.46 0.62 -20.45
CA TYR A 151 -6.58 -0.16 -20.92
C TYR A 151 -7.68 0.75 -21.47
N ASN A 152 -8.04 0.52 -22.73
CA ASN A 152 -9.10 1.21 -23.45
C ASN A 152 -9.73 0.21 -24.42
N THR A 153 -10.58 -0.68 -23.91
CA THR A 153 -11.30 -1.62 -24.77
C THR A 153 -12.52 -0.99 -25.40
N ARG A 154 -12.88 -1.56 -26.55
CA ARG A 154 -13.97 -1.11 -27.42
C ARG A 154 -15.33 -1.25 -26.75
#